data_AF-A0A1V1UNE3-F1
#
_entry.id   AF-A0A1V1UNE3-F1
#
_cell.length_a   1.000
_cell.length_b   1.000
_cell.length_c   1.000
_cell.angle_alpha   90.00
_cell.angle_beta   90.00
_cell.angle_gamma   90.00
#
_symmetry.space_group_name_H-M   'P 1'
#
loop_
_entity.id
_entity.type
_entity.pdbx_description
1 polymer ?
#
loop_
_entity_poly.entity_id
_entity_poly.type
_entity_poly.pdbx_seq_one_letter_code
_entity_poly.pdbx_strand_id
1 'polypeptide(L)' 'MSVSEYLRRAALGLTIKAPAIQSGLPFETRNELQRIGVNLNQMAKVMNSGGQVPPASLDELMHKLDVLFDHIFTEMGYL' A
#
# COMPACT_ATOMS: atom_id res chain seq x y z
N MET A 1 -3.59 -23.90 4.10
CA MET A 1 -3.68 -25.10 4.97
C MET A 1 -5.13 -25.57 4.98
N SER A 2 -5.40 -26.87 4.82
CA SER A 2 -6.76 -27.41 4.93
C SER A 2 -7.16 -27.65 6.39
N VAL A 3 -8.47 -27.72 6.67
CA VAL A 3 -9.02 -27.94 8.02
C VAL A 3 -8.54 -29.28 8.61
N SER A 4 -8.48 -30.33 7.80
CA SER A 4 -8.01 -31.66 8.22
C SER A 4 -6.54 -31.66 8.65
N GLU A 5 -5.69 -30.94 7.92
CA GLU A 5 -4.26 -30.81 8.24
C GLU A 5 -4.04 -29.96 9.50
N TYR A 6 -4.87 -28.93 9.72
CA TYR A 6 -4.87 -28.13 10.94
C TYR A 6 -5.21 -28.97 12.18
N LEU A 7 -6.32 -29.71 12.14
CA LEU A 7 -6.77 -30.56 13.26
C LEU A 7 -5.73 -31.65 13.58
N ARG A 8 -5.14 -32.25 12.56
CA ARG A 8 -4.07 -33.25 12.73
C ARG A 8 -2.85 -32.66 13.44
N ARG A 9 -2.38 -31.48 13.04
CA ARG A 9 -1.23 -30.81 13.67
C ARG A 9 -1.52 -30.37 15.11
N ALA A 10 -2.74 -29.88 15.37
CA ALA A 10 -3.19 -29.50 16.70
C ALA A 10 -3.25 -30.70 17.65
N ALA A 11 -3.81 -31.83 17.20
CA ALA A 11 -3.90 -33.07 17.97
C ALA A 11 -2.50 -33.66 18.30
N LEU A 12 -1.51 -33.42 17.44
CA LEU A 12 -0.11 -33.83 17.65
C LEU A 12 0.70 -32.87 18.51
N GLY A 13 0.09 -31.79 19.04
CA GLY A 13 0.78 -30.78 19.84
C GLY A 13 1.82 -29.97 19.06
N LEU A 14 1.76 -30.00 17.72
CA LEU A 14 2.70 -29.27 16.87
C LEU A 14 2.36 -27.78 16.88
N THR A 15 3.37 -26.93 17.03
CA THR A 15 3.19 -25.47 16.92
C THR A 15 2.79 -25.10 15.50
N ILE A 16 1.58 -24.60 15.33
CA ILE A 16 1.06 -24.10 14.05
C ILE A 16 1.48 -22.63 13.93
N LYS A 17 2.57 -22.38 13.22
CA LYS A 17 2.97 -21.02 12.88
C LYS A 17 2.07 -20.50 11.76
N ALA A 18 1.51 -19.31 11.94
CA ALA A 18 0.92 -18.58 10.83
C ALA A 18 1.99 -18.45 9.72
N PRO A 19 1.63 -18.63 8.44
CA PRO A 19 2.57 -18.33 7.37
C PRO A 19 3.08 -16.90 7.58
N ALA A 20 4.39 -16.72 7.50
CA ALA A 20 4.98 -15.38 7.55
C ALA A 20 4.22 -14.52 6.53
N ILE A 21 3.69 -13.39 6.99
CA ILE A 21 3.14 -12.39 6.08
C ILE A 21 4.28 -12.11 5.11
N GLN A 22 4.15 -12.53 3.85
CA GLN A 22 5.14 -12.24 2.83
C GLN A 22 5.34 -10.72 2.90
N SER A 23 6.58 -10.32 3.12
CA SER A 23 7.02 -8.94 3.34
C SER A 23 6.76 -8.11 2.08
N GLY A 24 5.51 -7.76 1.85
CA GLY A 24 5.16 -6.63 1.00
C GLY A 24 5.22 -5.34 1.81
N LEU A 25 5.07 -4.22 1.11
CA LEU A 25 5.09 -2.88 1.71
C LEU A 25 4.29 -2.80 3.03
N PRO A 26 4.77 -2.07 4.04
CA PRO A 26 4.07 -1.86 5.30
C PRO A 26 2.62 -1.41 5.07
N PHE A 27 1.72 -1.76 6.00
CA PHE A 27 0.31 -1.37 5.90
C PHE A 27 0.14 0.14 5.76
N GLU A 28 0.93 0.92 6.50
CA GLU A 28 0.92 2.39 6.45
C GLU A 28 1.27 2.89 5.06
N THR A 29 2.34 2.37 4.46
CA THR A 29 2.77 2.69 3.10
C THR A 29 1.70 2.35 2.06
N ARG A 30 1.01 1.21 2.21
CA ARG A 30 -0.12 0.85 1.33
C ARG A 30 -1.30 1.80 1.48
N ASN A 31 -1.61 2.21 2.70
CA ASN A 31 -2.70 3.12 2.98
C ASN A 31 -2.42 4.52 2.41
N GLU A 32 -1.18 5.01 2.53
CA GLU A 32 -0.80 6.29 1.92
C GLU A 32 -0.85 6.23 0.39
N LEU A 33 -0.36 5.15 -0.24
CA LEU A 33 -0.53 4.94 -1.68
C LEU A 33 -1.99 4.97 -2.11
N GLN A 34 -2.88 4.34 -1.34
CA GLN A 34 -4.32 4.35 -1.62
C GLN A 34 -4.89 5.78 -1.56
N ARG A 35 -4.51 6.58 -0.55
CA ARG A 35 -4.96 7.98 -0.41
C ARG A 35 -4.49 8.84 -1.57
N ILE A 36 -3.23 8.71 -1.97
CA ILE A 36 -2.67 9.44 -3.12
C ILE A 36 -3.40 9.05 -4.41
N GLY A 37 -3.62 7.75 -4.64
CA GLY A 37 -4.35 7.26 -5.80
C GLY A 37 -5.79 7.77 -5.87
N VAL A 38 -6.49 7.87 -4.73
CA VAL A 38 -7.84 8.46 -4.67
C VAL A 38 -7.82 9.94 -5.07
N ASN A 39 -6.87 10.72 -4.56
CA ASN A 39 -6.76 12.14 -4.89
C ASN A 39 -6.46 12.36 -6.38
N LEU A 40 -5.54 11.56 -6.96
CA LEU A 40 -5.25 11.58 -8.39
C LEU A 40 -6.49 11.29 -9.24
N ASN A 41 -7.26 10.27 -8.85
CA ASN A 41 -8.48 9.92 -9.56
C ASN A 41 -9.54 11.03 -9.49
N GLN A 42 -9.63 11.74 -8.36
CA GLN A 42 -10.51 12.91 -8.23
C GLN A 42 -10.08 14.05 -9.15
N MET A 43 -8.79 14.37 -9.19
CA MET A 43 -8.24 15.39 -10.11
C MET A 43 -8.51 15.02 -11.56
N ALA A 44 -8.26 13.76 -11.95
CA ALA A 44 -8.54 13.26 -13.29
C ALA A 44 -10.02 13.40 -13.65
N LYS A 45 -10.95 13.06 -12.74
CA LYS A 45 -12.39 13.25 -12.97
C LYS A 45 -12.76 14.71 -13.18
N VAL A 46 -12.22 15.63 -12.37
CA VAL A 46 -12.45 17.08 -12.54
C VAL A 46 -11.97 17.55 -13.90
N MET A 47 -10.74 17.20 -14.29
CA MET A 47 -10.19 17.55 -15.60
C MET A 47 -10.99 16.96 -16.76
N ASN A 48 -11.39 15.69 -16.66
CA ASN A 48 -12.20 15.01 -17.68
C ASN A 48 -13.61 15.61 -17.81
N SER A 49 -14.13 16.25 -16.75
CA SER A 49 -15.40 16.98 -16.80
C SER A 49 -15.29 18.41 -17.34
N GLY A 50 -14.10 18.81 -17.83
CA GLY A 50 -13.82 20.17 -18.31
C GLY A 50 -13.55 21.18 -17.20
N GLY A 51 -13.42 20.72 -15.95
CA GLY A 51 -13.01 21.55 -14.82
C GLY A 51 -11.50 21.82 -14.84
N GLN A 52 -11.08 22.85 -14.09
CA GLN A 52 -9.67 23.14 -13.87
C GLN A 52 -9.24 22.69 -12.49
N VAL A 53 -8.10 22.01 -12.42
CA VAL A 53 -7.42 21.68 -11.16
C VAL A 53 -6.35 22.76 -10.91
N PRO A 54 -6.32 23.41 -9.74
CA PRO A 54 -5.30 24.39 -9.43
C PRO A 54 -3.88 23.77 -9.53
N PRO A 55 -2.91 24.44 -10.18
CA PRO A 55 -1.55 23.92 -10.32
C PRO A 55 -0.91 23.57 -8.97
N ALA A 56 -1.14 24.41 -7.95
CA ALA A 56 -0.64 24.18 -6.59
C ALA A 56 -1.13 22.85 -5.98
N SER A 57 -2.33 22.37 -6.33
CA SER A 57 -2.85 21.10 -5.84
C SER A 57 -2.16 19.90 -6.49
N LEU A 58 -1.72 20.05 -7.75
CA LEU A 58 -0.93 19.05 -8.44
C LEU A 58 0.49 19.00 -7.86
N ASP A 59 1.11 20.16 -7.64
CA ASP A 59 2.46 20.28 -7.07
C ASP A 59 2.53 19.66 -5.67
N GLU A 60 1.54 19.93 -4.81
CA GLU A 60 1.46 19.32 -3.48
C GLU A 60 1.35 17.79 -3.55
N LEU A 61 0.62 17.27 -4.54
CA LEU A 61 0.44 15.84 -4.71
C LEU A 61 1.70 15.16 -5.28
N MET A 62 2.40 15.81 -6.21
CA MET A 62 3.71 15.35 -6.69
C MET A 62 4.72 15.29 -5.55
N HIS A 63 4.76 16.33 -4.70
CA HIS A 63 5.65 16.35 -3.54
C HIS A 63 5.36 15.19 -2.56
N LYS A 64 4.08 14.87 -2.31
CA LYS A 64 3.70 13.71 -1.47
C LYS A 64 4.15 12.38 -2.08
N LEU A 65 4.12 12.26 -3.41
CA LEU A 65 4.62 11.08 -4.10
C LEU A 65 6.14 10.95 -3.95
N ASP A 66 6.89 12.03 -4.13
CA ASP A 66 8.34 12.02 -3.99
C ASP A 66 8.77 11.55 -2.59
N VAL A 67 8.19 12.15 -1.53
CA VAL A 67 8.47 11.76 -0.15
C VAL A 67 8.16 10.29 0.12
N LEU A 68 7.04 9.80 -0.43
CA LEU A 68 6.63 8.41 -0.26
C LEU A 68 7.53 7.44 -1.03
N PHE A 69 7.96 7.80 -2.24
CA PHE A 69 8.91 7.00 -3.01
C PHE A 69 10.30 6.96 -2.36
N ASP A 70 10.80 8.08 -1.85
CA ASP A 70 12.06 8.14 -1.11
C ASP A 70 12.03 7.20 0.11
N HIS A 71 10.93 7.23 0.86
CA HIS A 71 10.74 6.34 2.00
C HIS A 71 10.72 4.86 1.57
N ILE A 72 9.97 4.51 0.53
CA ILE A 72 9.89 3.14 0.00
C ILE A 72 11.24 2.65 -0.51
N PHE A 73 11.97 3.49 -1.26
CA PHE A 73 13.27 3.13 -1.82
C PHE A 73 14.32 2.93 -0.73
N THR A 74 14.28 3.74 0.33
CA THR A 74 15.12 3.57 1.52
C THR A 74 14.80 2.26 2.24
N GLU A 75 13.52 1.93 2.47
CA GLU A 75 13.12 0.68 3.12
C GLU A 75 13.48 -0.57 2.32
N MET A 76 13.52 -0.46 0.99
CA MET A 76 13.90 -1.56 0.10
C MET A 76 15.40 -1.61 -0.22
N GLY A 77 16.21 -0.67 0.29
CA GLY A 77 17.67 -0.65 0.12
C GLY A 77 18.14 -0.26 -1.28
N TYR A 78 17.35 0.53 -2.01
CA TYR A 78 17.72 1.09 -3.32
C TYR A 78 18.38 2.49 -3.22
N LEU A 79 18.43 3.06 -2.01
CA LEU A 79 19.10 4.29 -1.59
C LEU A 79 19.85 4.03 -0.29
#